data_AF-A0AB39IP53-F1
#
_entry.id   AF-A0AB39IP53-F1
#
_cell.length_a   1.000
_cell.length_b   1.000
_cell.length_c   1.000
_cell.angle_alpha   90.00
_cell.angle_beta   90.00
_cell.angle_gamma   90.00
#
_symmetry.space_group_name_H-M   'P 1'
#
loop_
_entity.id
_entity.type
_entity.pdbx_description
1 polymer ?
#
loop_
_entity_poly.entity_id
_entity_poly.type
_entity_poly.pdbx_seq_one_letter_code
_entity_poly.pdbx_strand_id
1 'polypeptide(L)'
;MNNIKIGTRLWMALGFMMLLVIIMALSSISRLYSLGNTTVSITDNIYANVDAASSIGFFTADMSRLARNIILMDDPERKAGFLRDYNTEKNQINVMTELLRNHVETDKGREIFTAMQRNGEQFFPFIDDVVALGMQGKKEEATRLMPVT
;
A
#
# COMPACT_ATOMS: atom_id res chain seq x y z
N MET A 1 -19.17 70.46 0.15
CA MET A 1 -18.75 69.61 -0.98
C MET A 1 -17.27 69.33 -0.81
N ASN A 2 -16.92 68.12 -0.39
CA ASN A 2 -15.56 67.80 0.06
C ASN A 2 -14.67 67.51 -1.16
N ASN A 3 -13.77 68.44 -1.50
CA ASN A 3 -12.84 68.29 -2.61
C ASN A 3 -11.70 67.36 -2.20
N ILE A 4 -11.89 66.06 -2.39
CA ILE A 4 -10.82 65.06 -2.23
C ILE A 4 -9.66 65.49 -3.14
N LYS A 5 -8.46 65.67 -2.55
CA LYS A 5 -7.26 66.05 -3.29
C LYS A 5 -7.02 65.03 -4.41
N ILE A 6 -6.70 65.52 -5.61
CA ILE A 6 -6.47 64.70 -6.81
C ILE A 6 -5.47 63.56 -6.56
N GLY A 7 -4.45 63.80 -5.74
CA GLY A 7 -3.48 62.77 -5.33
C GLY A 7 -4.10 61.60 -4.54
N THR A 8 -5.09 61.86 -3.68
CA THR A 8 -5.79 60.83 -2.90
C THR A 8 -6.70 59.99 -3.79
N ARG A 9 -7.36 60.61 -4.78
CA ARG A 9 -8.20 59.89 -5.76
C ARG A 9 -7.38 58.94 -6.62
N LEU A 10 -6.19 59.38 -7.04
CA LEU A 10 -5.29 58.57 -7.86
C LEU A 10 -4.73 57.38 -7.07
N TRP A 11 -4.30 57.60 -5.83
CA TRP A 11 -3.84 56.53 -4.93
C TRP A 11 -4.93 55.51 -4.59
N MET A 12 -6.18 55.97 -4.44
CA MET A 12 -7.30 55.08 -4.13
C MET A 12 -7.61 54.12 -5.30
N ALA A 13 -7.58 54.61 -6.53
CA ALA A 13 -7.78 53.77 -7.72
C ALA A 13 -6.59 52.81 -7.94
N LEU A 14 -5.37 53.29 -7.79
CA LEU A 14 -4.16 52.47 -7.98
C LEU A 14 -4.01 51.42 -6.87
N GLY A 15 -4.25 51.79 -5.61
CA GLY A 15 -4.24 50.88 -4.47
C GLY A 15 -5.32 49.82 -4.57
N PHE A 16 -6.51 50.16 -5.09
CA PHE A 16 -7.57 49.19 -5.33
C PHE A 16 -7.19 48.15 -6.39
N MET A 17 -6.58 48.55 -7.50
CA MET A 17 -6.07 47.60 -8.50
C MET A 17 -4.98 46.70 -7.92
N MET A 18 -4.06 47.26 -7.14
CA MET A 18 -2.99 46.50 -6.48
C MET A 18 -3.56 45.47 -5.49
N LEU A 19 -4.60 45.84 -4.75
CA LEU A 19 -5.32 44.95 -3.84
C LEU A 19 -5.93 43.76 -4.59
N LEU A 20 -6.56 44.00 -5.76
CA LEU A 20 -7.13 42.93 -6.58
C LEU A 20 -6.06 41.95 -7.06
N VAL A 21 -4.89 42.45 -7.50
CA VAL A 21 -3.76 41.59 -7.89
C VAL A 21 -3.25 40.76 -6.72
N ILE A 22 -3.16 41.33 -5.52
CA ILE A 22 -2.76 40.60 -4.30
C ILE A 22 -3.75 39.47 -3.99
N ILE A 23 -5.07 39.74 -4.05
CA ILE A 23 -6.10 38.73 -3.80
C ILE A 23 -6.03 37.60 -4.84
N MET A 24 -5.80 37.92 -6.11
CA MET A 24 -5.62 36.92 -7.17
C MET A 24 -4.36 36.09 -6.96
N ALA A 25 -3.24 36.71 -6.58
CA ALA A 25 -1.99 36.02 -6.29
C ALA A 25 -2.15 35.04 -5.11
N LEU A 26 -2.75 35.51 -4.01
CA LEU A 26 -3.05 34.66 -2.84
C LEU A 26 -3.97 33.50 -3.21
N SER A 27 -5.04 33.75 -3.98
CA SER A 27 -5.96 32.72 -4.46
C SER A 27 -5.27 31.69 -5.36
N SER A 28 -4.30 32.13 -6.17
CA SER A 28 -3.53 31.27 -7.07
C SER A 28 -2.58 30.37 -6.29
N ILE A 29 -1.92 30.93 -5.27
CA ILE A 29 -1.07 30.19 -4.34
C ILE A 29 -1.89 29.12 -3.59
N SER A 30 -3.04 29.49 -3.02
CA SER A 30 -3.91 28.52 -2.32
C SER A 30 -4.39 27.38 -3.22
N ARG A 31 -4.71 27.67 -4.50
CA ARG A 31 -5.09 26.62 -5.47
C ARG A 31 -3.91 25.72 -5.84
N LEU A 32 -2.72 26.29 -6.03
CA LEU A 32 -1.49 25.54 -6.28
C LEU A 32 -1.15 24.60 -5.11
N TYR A 33 -1.32 25.05 -3.86
CA TYR A 33 -1.19 24.18 -2.69
C TYR A 33 -2.25 23.07 -2.67
N SER A 34 -3.50 23.36 -3.04
CA SER A 34 -4.54 22.33 -3.13
C SER A 34 -4.26 21.30 -4.24
N LEU A 35 -3.74 21.74 -5.38
CA LEU A 35 -3.34 20.88 -6.51
C LEU A 35 -2.10 20.04 -6.18
N GLY A 36 -1.13 20.61 -5.46
CA GLY A 36 0.05 19.89 -4.96
C GLY A 36 -0.32 18.77 -3.99
N ASN A 37 -1.20 19.05 -3.02
CA ASN A 37 -1.68 18.03 -2.08
C ASN A 37 -2.50 16.93 -2.77
N THR A 38 -3.33 17.27 -3.77
CA THR A 38 -4.06 16.27 -4.56
C THR A 38 -3.12 15.42 -5.42
N THR A 39 -2.04 15.98 -5.98
CA THR A 39 -1.08 15.24 -6.82
C THR A 39 -0.21 14.28 -5.99
N VAL A 40 0.21 14.69 -4.78
CA VAL A 40 0.96 13.84 -3.84
C VAL A 40 0.07 12.72 -3.29
N SER A 41 -1.18 13.01 -2.90
CA SER A 41 -2.12 12.01 -2.38
C SER A 41 -2.54 10.98 -3.43
N ILE A 42 -2.75 11.39 -4.69
CA ILE A 42 -3.14 10.47 -5.78
C ILE A 42 -1.95 9.62 -6.24
N THR A 43 -0.75 10.19 -6.33
CA THR A 43 0.39 9.45 -6.90
C THR A 43 1.08 8.57 -5.86
N ASP A 44 1.40 9.07 -4.66
CA ASP A 44 2.20 8.26 -3.73
C ASP A 44 1.35 7.18 -3.04
N ASN A 45 0.10 7.50 -2.66
CA ASN A 45 -0.73 6.54 -1.93
C ASN A 45 -1.32 5.44 -2.84
N ILE A 46 -1.85 5.80 -4.02
CA ILE A 46 -2.46 4.81 -4.91
C ILE A 46 -1.41 3.88 -5.50
N TYR A 47 -0.26 4.39 -5.96
CA TYR A 47 0.80 3.53 -6.47
C TYR A 47 1.37 2.63 -5.38
N ALA A 48 1.59 3.14 -4.16
CA ALA A 48 2.03 2.32 -3.03
C ALA A 48 1.02 1.21 -2.70
N ASN A 49 -0.29 1.50 -2.75
CA ASN A 49 -1.32 0.50 -2.48
C ASN A 49 -1.39 -0.57 -3.57
N VAL A 50 -1.23 -0.18 -4.85
CA VAL A 50 -1.19 -1.12 -5.97
C VAL A 50 0.03 -2.02 -5.88
N ASP A 51 1.20 -1.44 -5.60
CA ASP A 51 2.45 -2.19 -5.44
C ASP A 51 2.41 -3.15 -4.24
N ALA A 52 1.89 -2.69 -3.10
CA ALA A 52 1.69 -3.52 -1.91
C ALA A 52 0.72 -4.68 -2.19
N ALA A 53 -0.42 -4.42 -2.82
CA ALA A 53 -1.39 -5.46 -3.17
C ALA A 53 -0.81 -6.48 -4.17
N SER A 54 -0.09 -6.00 -5.19
CA SER A 54 0.60 -6.85 -6.17
C SER A 54 1.67 -7.72 -5.48
N SER A 55 2.47 -7.13 -4.60
CA SER A 55 3.52 -7.81 -3.85
C SER A 55 2.95 -8.89 -2.93
N ILE A 56 1.84 -8.62 -2.23
CA ILE A 56 1.15 -9.63 -1.42
C ILE A 56 0.73 -10.82 -2.28
N GLY A 57 0.15 -10.58 -3.45
CA GLY A 57 -0.22 -11.64 -4.39
C GLY A 57 0.97 -12.47 -4.85
N PHE A 58 2.08 -11.80 -5.21
CA PHE A 58 3.33 -12.46 -5.62
C PHE A 58 3.89 -13.33 -4.49
N PHE A 59 4.09 -12.79 -3.29
CA PHE A 59 4.66 -13.52 -2.16
C PHE A 59 3.75 -14.67 -1.71
N THR A 60 2.43 -14.52 -1.75
CA THR A 60 1.50 -15.62 -1.42
C THR A 60 1.64 -16.79 -2.39
N ALA A 61 1.80 -16.50 -3.68
CA ALA A 61 2.05 -17.53 -4.69
C ALA A 61 3.43 -18.17 -4.52
N ASP A 62 4.46 -17.38 -4.23
CA ASP A 62 5.82 -17.89 -4.05
C ASP A 62 5.97 -18.72 -2.77
N MET A 63 5.31 -18.33 -1.67
CA MET A 63 5.22 -19.14 -0.46
C MET A 63 4.68 -20.55 -0.74
N SER A 64 3.69 -20.67 -1.62
CA SER A 64 3.17 -21.98 -2.04
C SER A 64 4.21 -22.79 -2.82
N ARG A 65 5.02 -22.11 -3.65
CA ARG A 65 6.15 -22.72 -4.37
C ARG A 65 7.25 -23.17 -3.40
N LEU A 66 7.61 -22.34 -2.42
CA LEU A 66 8.61 -22.64 -1.40
C LEU A 66 8.16 -23.80 -0.51
N ALA A 67 6.90 -23.82 -0.06
CA ALA A 67 6.33 -24.93 0.69
C ALA A 67 6.43 -26.25 -0.10
N ARG A 68 6.10 -26.23 -1.39
CA ARG A 68 6.27 -27.40 -2.26
C ARG A 68 7.74 -27.83 -2.35
N ASN A 69 8.65 -26.88 -2.53
CA ASN A 69 10.09 -27.18 -2.58
C ASN A 69 10.59 -27.80 -1.27
N ILE A 70 10.11 -27.35 -0.11
CA ILE A 70 10.43 -27.92 1.21
C ILE A 70 9.98 -29.38 1.30
N ILE A 71 8.79 -29.72 0.78
CA ILE A 71 8.29 -31.10 0.77
C ILE A 71 9.14 -31.98 -0.14
N LEU A 72 9.45 -31.51 -1.35
CA LEU A 72 10.10 -32.32 -2.38
C LEU A 72 11.60 -32.50 -2.13
N MET A 73 12.26 -31.53 -1.51
CA MET A 73 13.69 -31.57 -1.25
C MET A 73 14.04 -32.64 -0.22
N ASP A 74 15.19 -33.31 -0.40
CA ASP A 74 15.73 -34.27 0.58
C ASP A 74 16.90 -33.69 1.39
N ASP A 75 17.67 -32.80 0.77
CA ASP A 75 18.80 -32.12 1.39
C ASP A 75 18.35 -31.15 2.51
N PRO A 76 18.75 -31.39 3.78
CA PRO A 76 18.37 -30.55 4.92
C PRO A 76 18.86 -29.09 4.81
N GLU A 77 20.03 -28.84 4.22
CA GLU A 77 20.56 -27.48 4.08
C GLU A 77 19.73 -26.68 3.08
N ARG A 78 19.34 -27.32 1.96
CA ARG A 78 18.45 -26.70 0.97
C ARG A 78 17.05 -26.45 1.53
N LYS A 79 16.51 -27.37 2.34
CA LYS A 79 15.24 -27.15 3.05
C LYS A 79 15.31 -25.93 3.97
N ALA A 80 16.37 -25.81 4.76
CA ALA A 80 16.57 -24.65 5.62
C ALA A 80 16.68 -23.33 4.82
N GLY A 81 17.27 -23.39 3.62
CA GLY A 81 17.26 -22.30 2.65
C GLY A 81 15.84 -21.86 2.29
N PHE A 82 15.01 -22.78 1.78
CA PHE A 82 13.63 -22.47 1.41
C PHE A 82 12.78 -22.00 2.60
N LEU A 83 13.01 -22.55 3.80
CA LEU A 83 12.31 -22.10 5.00
C LEU A 83 12.66 -20.65 5.37
N ARG A 84 13.93 -20.25 5.20
CA ARG A 84 14.36 -18.87 5.42
C ARG A 84 13.73 -17.91 4.40
N ASP A 85 13.68 -18.32 3.14
CA ASP A 85 13.02 -17.53 2.08
C ASP A 85 11.52 -17.39 2.40
N TYR A 86 10.85 -18.48 2.77
CA TYR A 86 9.45 -18.50 3.16
C TYR A 86 9.15 -17.53 4.33
N ASN A 87 9.98 -17.55 5.37
CA ASN A 87 9.84 -16.65 6.51
C ASN A 87 10.09 -15.18 6.12
N THR A 88 10.99 -14.95 5.17
CA THR A 88 11.27 -13.61 4.64
C THR A 88 10.04 -13.08 3.91
N GLU A 89 9.44 -13.87 3.03
CA GLU A 89 8.23 -13.49 2.30
C GLU A 89 7.04 -13.26 3.22
N LYS A 90 6.85 -14.13 4.22
CA LYS A 90 5.81 -13.94 5.24
C LYS A 90 5.95 -12.60 5.97
N ASN A 91 7.18 -12.21 6.31
CA ASN A 91 7.44 -10.91 6.92
C ASN A 91 7.15 -9.76 5.95
N GLN A 92 7.50 -9.89 4.66
CA GLN A 92 7.18 -8.87 3.65
C GLN A 92 5.66 -8.70 3.50
N ILE A 93 4.89 -9.79 3.46
CA ILE A 93 3.43 -9.72 3.41
C ILE A 93 2.87 -8.98 4.63
N ASN A 94 3.39 -9.23 5.84
CA ASN A 94 2.95 -8.53 7.04
C ASN A 94 3.20 -7.02 6.93
N VAL A 95 4.38 -6.62 6.45
CA VAL A 95 4.72 -5.20 6.22
C VAL A 95 3.77 -4.56 5.20
N MET A 96 3.54 -5.21 4.06
CA MET A 96 2.66 -4.68 3.00
C MET A 96 1.18 -4.64 3.45
N THR A 97 0.75 -5.63 4.24
CA THR A 97 -0.61 -5.66 4.80
C THR A 97 -0.82 -4.51 5.78
N GLU A 98 0.19 -4.20 6.60
CA GLU A 98 0.13 -3.07 7.52
C GLU A 98 0.19 -1.72 6.80
N LEU A 99 0.96 -1.63 5.71
CA LEU A 99 0.92 -0.45 4.82
C LEU A 99 -0.50 -0.24 4.29
N LEU A 100 -1.12 -1.28 3.72
CA LEU A 100 -2.50 -1.20 3.22
C LEU A 100 -3.50 -0.83 4.33
N ARG A 101 -3.35 -1.39 5.53
CA ARG A 101 -4.21 -1.05 6.68
C ARG A 101 -4.24 0.45 6.95
N ASN A 102 -3.07 1.10 6.89
CA ASN A 102 -2.92 2.52 7.20
C ASN A 102 -3.30 3.44 6.03
N HIS A 103 -3.26 2.93 4.81
CA HIS A 103 -3.44 3.71 3.59
C HIS A 103 -4.84 3.62 2.97
N VAL A 104 -5.62 2.61 3.32
CA VAL A 104 -6.96 2.37 2.75
C VAL A 104 -8.00 3.31 3.38
N GLU A 105 -8.31 4.39 2.66
CA GLU A 105 -9.19 5.46 3.14
C GLU A 105 -10.66 5.32 2.71
N THR A 106 -10.93 4.61 1.62
CA THR A 106 -12.29 4.48 1.06
C THR A 106 -13.05 3.31 1.66
N ASP A 107 -14.38 3.41 1.75
CA ASP A 107 -15.23 2.33 2.29
C ASP A 107 -15.14 1.06 1.44
N LYS A 108 -15.10 1.20 0.11
CA LYS A 108 -14.91 0.06 -0.78
C LYS A 108 -13.52 -0.58 -0.62
N GLY A 109 -12.49 0.24 -0.47
CA GLY A 109 -11.14 -0.25 -0.19
C GLY A 109 -11.10 -1.03 1.13
N ARG A 110 -11.75 -0.52 2.19
CA ARG A 110 -11.83 -1.20 3.49
C ARG A 110 -12.55 -2.56 3.37
N GLU A 111 -13.65 -2.61 2.64
CA GLU A 111 -14.37 -3.86 2.36
C GLU A 111 -13.47 -4.91 1.68
N ILE A 112 -12.74 -4.51 0.64
CA ILE A 112 -11.80 -5.37 -0.08
C ILE A 112 -10.65 -5.82 0.84
N PHE A 113 -10.09 -4.90 1.63
CA PHE A 113 -9.01 -5.19 2.58
C PHE A 113 -9.45 -6.17 3.68
N THR A 114 -10.70 -6.05 4.17
CA THR A 114 -11.28 -7.02 5.11
C THR A 114 -11.47 -8.39 4.46
N ALA A 115 -11.93 -8.45 3.21
CA ALA A 115 -12.05 -9.71 2.48
C ALA A 115 -10.69 -10.38 2.27
N MET A 116 -9.66 -9.59 1.92
CA MET A 116 -8.28 -10.05 1.81
C MET A 116 -7.77 -10.65 3.13
N GLN A 117 -7.97 -9.95 4.27
CA GLN A 117 -7.58 -10.46 5.59
C GLN A 117 -8.28 -11.77 5.93
N ARG A 118 -9.59 -11.87 5.69
CA ARG A 118 -10.35 -13.11 5.93
C ARG A 118 -9.81 -14.30 5.12
N ASN A 119 -9.43 -14.07 3.87
CA ASN A 119 -8.79 -15.11 3.06
C ASN A 119 -7.40 -15.47 3.60
N GLY A 120 -6.64 -14.47 4.07
CA GLY A 120 -5.35 -14.67 4.74
C GLY A 120 -5.45 -15.50 6.02
N GLU A 121 -6.48 -15.28 6.84
CA GLU A 121 -6.75 -16.07 8.06
C GLU A 121 -6.93 -17.57 7.79
N GLN A 122 -7.37 -17.93 6.57
CA GLN A 122 -7.48 -19.33 6.14
C GLN A 122 -6.18 -19.82 5.49
N PHE A 123 -5.56 -18.99 4.64
CA PHE A 123 -4.38 -19.36 3.89
C PHE A 123 -3.14 -19.57 4.76
N PHE A 124 -2.80 -18.60 5.64
CA PHE A 124 -1.53 -18.63 6.37
C PHE A 124 -1.39 -19.83 7.31
N PRO A 125 -2.37 -20.17 8.16
CA PRO A 125 -2.28 -21.36 9.00
C PRO A 125 -2.14 -22.64 8.17
N PHE A 126 -2.92 -22.74 7.08
CA PHE A 126 -2.86 -23.86 6.16
C PHE A 126 -1.45 -24.04 5.58
N ILE A 127 -0.85 -22.99 5.01
CA ILE A 127 0.46 -23.11 4.37
C ILE A 127 1.58 -23.29 5.41
N ASP A 128 1.43 -22.74 6.61
CA ASP A 128 2.36 -22.95 7.73
C ASP A 128 2.38 -24.43 8.16
N ASP A 129 1.21 -25.08 8.25
CA ASP A 129 1.11 -26.51 8.58
C ASP A 129 1.80 -27.38 7.51
N VAL A 130 1.63 -27.03 6.24
CA VAL A 130 2.28 -27.71 5.12
C VAL A 130 3.80 -27.59 5.21
N VAL A 131 4.32 -26.39 5.50
CA VAL A 131 5.76 -26.16 5.70
C VAL A 131 6.27 -26.96 6.90
N ALA A 132 5.53 -26.96 8.02
CA ALA A 132 5.90 -27.69 9.23
C ALA A 132 6.00 -29.21 8.97
N LEU A 133 5.04 -29.79 8.26
CA LEU A 133 5.07 -31.20 7.87
C LEU A 133 6.21 -31.51 6.89
N GLY A 134 6.47 -30.63 5.93
CA GLY A 134 7.59 -30.77 4.99
C GLY A 134 8.96 -30.74 5.68
N MET A 135 9.11 -29.90 6.71
CA MET A 135 10.31 -29.85 7.54
C MET A 135 10.47 -31.10 8.43
N GLN A 136 9.37 -31.69 8.89
CA GLN A 136 9.37 -32.98 9.61
C GLN A 136 9.61 -34.20 8.69
N GLY A 137 9.73 -33.98 7.37
CA GLY A 137 9.90 -35.07 6.40
C GLY A 137 8.62 -35.87 6.12
N LYS A 138 7.47 -35.43 6.62
CA LYS A 138 6.16 -36.08 6.45
C LYS A 138 5.53 -35.70 5.11
N LYS A 139 6.17 -36.11 4.02
CA LYS A 139 5.82 -35.68 2.65
C LYS A 139 4.37 -36.03 2.32
N GLU A 140 3.92 -37.24 2.63
CA GLU A 140 2.58 -37.73 2.31
C GLU A 140 1.50 -36.95 3.07
N GLU A 141 1.74 -36.58 4.33
CA GLU A 141 0.83 -35.74 5.11
C GLU A 141 0.77 -34.32 4.54
N ALA A 142 1.92 -33.73 4.21
CA ALA A 142 2.01 -32.38 3.64
C ALA A 142 1.33 -32.30 2.26
N THR A 143 1.51 -33.29 1.39
CA THR A 143 0.89 -33.34 0.06
C THR A 143 -0.63 -33.50 0.14
N ARG A 144 -1.16 -34.23 1.13
CA ARG A 144 -2.62 -34.35 1.33
C ARG A 144 -3.28 -33.05 1.74
N LEU A 145 -2.57 -32.18 2.44
CA LEU A 145 -3.10 -30.87 2.81
C LEU A 145 -3.14 -29.91 1.62
N MET A 146 -2.19 -30.00 0.68
CA MET A 146 -2.20 -29.15 -0.52
C MET A 146 -3.46 -29.42 -1.36
N PRO A 147 -4.29 -28.39 -1.62
CA PRO A 147 -5.47 -28.56 -2.47
C PRO A 147 -5.01 -28.92 -3.89
N VAL A 148 -5.54 -30.02 -4.42
CA VAL A 148 -5.41 -30.39 -5.83
C VAL A 148 -6.32 -29.46 -6.62
N THR A 149 -5.75 -28.41 -7.21
CA THR A 149 -6.41 -27.60 -8.25
C THR A 149 -5.68 -27.76 -9.55
#